data_AF-A0A4V2BF96-F1
#
_entry.id   AF-A0A4V2BF96-F1
#
_cell.length_a   1.000
_cell.length_b   1.000
_cell.length_c   1.000
_cell.angle_alpha   90.00
_cell.angle_beta   90.00
_cell.angle_gamma   90.00
#
_symmetry.space_group_name_H-M   'P 1'
#
loop_
_entity.id
_entity.type
_entity.pdbx_description
1 polymer ?
#
loop_
_entity_poly.entity_id
_entity_poly.type
_entity_poly.pdbx_seq_one_letter_code
_entity_poly.pdbx_strand_id
1 'polypeptide(L)'
;MTRHSLMALIVSLLVLSCKTAPSTQPYFDSIRKKEKALEPAVAADSDDPCPEEKLDCHPRRFLVADDGLQKIAYVNLDDPSKDWDIPVGASIWDMQLGGGGKVLVPTTDGLGGYYEIDIEQGRIAQAYTSFGFVRSVQRLKNGNTLIAGENLKGNE
;
A
#
# COMPACT_ATOMS: atom_id res chain seq x y z
N MET A 1 -35.58 50.67 36.80
CA MET A 1 -36.33 50.14 35.64
C MET A 1 -35.53 50.45 34.38
N THR A 2 -34.69 49.52 33.93
CA THR A 2 -33.85 49.67 32.73
C THR A 2 -34.02 48.42 31.88
N ARG A 3 -34.35 48.66 30.60
CA ARG A 3 -34.90 47.70 29.64
C ARG A 3 -33.85 46.68 29.21
N HIS A 4 -34.29 45.43 29.12
CA HIS A 4 -33.60 44.32 28.48
C HIS A 4 -33.58 44.54 26.97
N SER A 5 -32.43 44.37 26.33
CA SER A 5 -32.32 44.22 24.87
C SER A 5 -31.73 42.85 24.60
N LEU A 6 -32.59 41.91 24.21
CA LEU A 6 -32.23 40.55 23.84
C LEU A 6 -31.79 40.58 22.37
N MET A 7 -30.50 40.44 22.12
CA MET A 7 -29.94 40.36 20.77
C MET A 7 -30.13 38.92 20.27
N ALA A 8 -31.08 38.70 19.35
CA ALA A 8 -31.28 37.41 18.71
C ALA A 8 -30.18 37.18 17.65
N LEU A 9 -29.30 36.21 17.92
CA LEU A 9 -28.26 35.78 16.99
C LEU A 9 -28.87 34.78 16.00
N ILE A 10 -29.07 35.19 14.75
CA ILE A 10 -29.52 34.29 13.67
C ILE A 10 -28.30 33.50 13.19
N VAL A 11 -28.22 32.23 13.60
CA VAL A 11 -27.23 31.28 13.07
C VAL A 11 -27.70 30.82 11.70
N SER A 12 -27.05 31.35 10.65
CA SER A 12 -27.26 30.90 9.27
C SER A 12 -26.59 29.54 9.08
N LEU A 13 -27.38 28.46 9.02
CA LEU A 13 -26.90 27.15 8.58
C LEU A 13 -26.54 27.24 7.09
N LEU A 14 -25.25 27.37 6.78
CA LEU A 14 -24.75 26.99 5.46
C LEU A 14 -24.86 25.48 5.33
N VAL A 15 -25.86 25.02 4.57
CA VAL A 15 -25.93 23.65 4.08
C VAL A 15 -24.82 23.50 3.03
N LEU A 16 -23.65 22.98 3.43
CA LEU A 16 -22.67 22.50 2.46
C LEU A 16 -23.31 21.31 1.74
N SER A 17 -23.77 21.55 0.51
CA SER A 17 -24.15 20.49 -0.42
C SER A 17 -22.90 19.65 -0.69
N CYS A 18 -22.84 18.46 -0.07
CA CYS A 18 -21.87 17.43 -0.41
C CYS A 18 -22.07 17.05 -1.88
N LYS A 19 -21.34 17.70 -2.79
CA LYS A 19 -21.16 17.20 -4.14
C LYS A 19 -20.37 15.91 -4.01
N THR A 20 -21.05 14.77 -4.13
CA THR A 20 -20.41 13.47 -4.27
C THR A 20 -19.40 13.53 -5.42
N ALA A 21 -18.20 13.00 -5.19
CA ALA A 21 -17.19 12.91 -6.24
C ALA A 21 -17.78 12.22 -7.49
N PRO A 22 -17.45 12.68 -8.70
CA PRO A 22 -17.94 12.06 -9.92
C PRO A 22 -17.52 10.59 -9.97
N SER A 23 -18.44 9.74 -10.42
CA SER A 23 -18.21 8.31 -10.55
C SER A 23 -17.01 8.03 -11.45
N THR A 24 -16.15 7.10 -11.04
CA THR A 24 -15.04 6.58 -11.84
C THR A 24 -15.49 5.53 -12.86
N GLN A 25 -16.76 5.12 -12.83
CA GLN A 25 -17.33 4.13 -13.75
C GLN A 25 -17.09 4.42 -15.24
N PRO A 26 -17.24 5.68 -15.74
CA PRO A 26 -17.01 5.99 -17.15
C PRO A 26 -15.56 5.76 -17.58
N TYR A 27 -14.61 5.96 -16.68
CA TYR A 27 -13.19 5.68 -16.92
C TYR A 27 -12.97 4.17 -17.07
N PHE A 28 -13.47 3.35 -16.14
CA PHE A 28 -13.33 1.89 -16.20
C PHE A 28 -14.05 1.28 -17.41
N ASP A 29 -15.23 1.79 -17.78
CA ASP A 29 -15.95 1.35 -18.97
C ASP A 29 -15.15 1.65 -20.25
N SER A 30 -14.42 2.77 -20.29
CA SER A 30 -13.59 3.14 -21.44
C SER A 30 -12.36 2.24 -21.61
N ILE A 31 -11.75 1.81 -20.50
CA ILE A 31 -10.64 0.85 -20.50
C ILE A 31 -11.12 -0.52 -20.96
N ARG A 32 -12.23 -1.01 -20.39
CA ARG A 32 -12.81 -2.32 -20.75
C ARG A 32 -13.24 -2.38 -22.22
N LYS A 33 -13.77 -1.28 -22.76
CA LYS A 33 -14.12 -1.17 -24.18
C LYS A 33 -12.88 -1.18 -25.08
N LYS A 34 -11.77 -0.56 -24.64
CA LYS A 34 -10.49 -0.61 -25.37
C LYS A 34 -9.89 -2.01 -25.33
N GLU A 35 -9.89 -2.69 -24.19
CA GLU A 35 -9.43 -4.08 -24.05
C GLU A 35 -10.22 -5.01 -24.97
N LYS A 36 -11.55 -4.91 -24.97
CA LYS A 36 -12.41 -5.71 -25.85
C LYS A 36 -12.25 -5.41 -27.35
N ALA A 37 -11.78 -4.20 -27.70
CA ALA A 37 -11.46 -3.82 -29.08
C ALA A 37 -10.03 -4.20 -29.48
N LEU A 38 -9.19 -4.58 -28.52
CA LEU A 38 -7.81 -5.03 -28.69
C LEU A 38 -7.68 -6.55 -28.65
N GLU A 39 -8.72 -7.29 -28.25
CA GLU A 39 -8.78 -8.74 -28.45
C GLU A 39 -8.69 -9.04 -29.95
N PRO A 40 -7.58 -9.62 -30.45
CA PRO A 40 -7.57 -10.13 -31.80
C PRO A 40 -8.56 -11.29 -31.84
N ALA A 41 -9.32 -11.41 -32.93
CA ALA A 41 -9.91 -12.69 -33.28
C ALA A 41 -8.77 -13.67 -33.59
N VAL A 42 -8.17 -14.27 -32.56
CA VAL A 42 -7.15 -15.29 -32.71
C VAL A 42 -7.89 -16.54 -33.20
N ALA A 43 -7.93 -16.70 -34.53
CA ALA A 43 -8.07 -18.02 -35.11
C ALA A 43 -6.92 -18.86 -34.53
N ALA A 44 -7.25 -20.03 -34.00
CA ALA A 44 -6.30 -20.97 -33.42
C ALA A 44 -5.31 -21.47 -34.49
N ASP A 45 -4.27 -20.70 -34.76
CA ASP A 45 -3.08 -21.16 -35.48
C ASP A 45 -2.12 -21.82 -34.49
N SER A 46 -1.72 -23.04 -34.81
CA SER A 46 -1.04 -24.01 -33.95
C SER A 46 0.45 -23.74 -33.68
N ASP A 47 0.92 -22.51 -33.89
CA ASP A 47 2.34 -22.13 -33.83
C ASP A 47 2.64 -21.02 -32.80
N ASP A 48 1.80 -20.86 -31.76
CA ASP A 48 2.11 -19.96 -30.66
C ASP A 48 3.22 -20.56 -29.76
N PRO A 49 4.43 -19.95 -29.70
CA PRO A 49 5.51 -20.43 -28.84
C PRO A 49 5.19 -20.24 -27.35
N CYS A 50 4.12 -19.52 -27.01
CA CYS A 50 3.60 -19.31 -25.67
C CYS A 50 2.14 -19.77 -25.63
N PRO A 51 1.86 -21.08 -25.47
CA PRO A 51 0.49 -21.55 -25.33
C PRO A 51 -0.18 -20.78 -24.19
N GLU A 52 -1.45 -20.37 -24.35
CA GLU A 52 -2.24 -19.83 -23.25
C GLU A 52 -2.21 -20.84 -22.10
N GLU A 53 -1.31 -20.62 -21.14
CA GLU A 53 -1.30 -21.39 -19.92
C GLU A 53 -2.64 -21.13 -19.27
N LYS A 54 -3.37 -22.21 -18.98
CA LYS A 54 -4.47 -22.21 -18.02
C LYS A 54 -3.99 -21.34 -16.87
N LEU A 55 -4.59 -20.15 -16.70
CA LEU A 55 -4.34 -19.24 -15.59
C LEU A 55 -4.56 -20.02 -14.31
N ASP A 56 -3.51 -20.66 -13.81
CA ASP A 56 -3.47 -21.24 -12.50
C ASP A 56 -3.63 -20.03 -11.58
N CYS A 57 -4.78 -19.95 -10.91
CA CYS A 57 -5.27 -18.74 -10.25
C CYS A 57 -4.18 -18.16 -9.33
N HIS A 58 -3.43 -17.18 -9.83
CA HIS A 58 -2.44 -16.50 -9.01
C HIS A 58 -3.17 -15.82 -7.86
N PRO A 59 -2.67 -15.95 -6.62
CA PRO A 59 -3.32 -15.36 -5.46
C PRO A 59 -3.54 -13.87 -5.70
N ARG A 60 -4.78 -13.41 -5.57
CA ARG A 60 -5.15 -12.02 -5.84
C ARG A 60 -4.92 -11.18 -4.58
N ARG A 61 -3.66 -11.17 -4.14
CA ARG A 61 -3.26 -10.62 -2.85
C ARG A 61 -2.07 -9.70 -3.02
N PHE A 62 -2.06 -8.59 -2.32
CA PHE A 62 -0.98 -7.61 -2.41
C PHE A 62 -0.80 -6.85 -1.09
N LEU A 63 0.39 -6.29 -0.93
CA LEU A 63 0.71 -5.36 0.15
C LEU A 63 0.68 -3.94 -0.39
N VAL A 64 0.18 -3.02 0.43
CA VAL A 64 0.12 -1.58 0.13
C VAL A 64 0.83 -0.82 1.23
N ALA A 65 1.71 0.08 0.83
CA ALA A 65 2.21 1.14 1.69
C ALA A 65 1.29 2.35 1.56
N ASP A 66 0.68 2.76 2.66
CA ASP A 66 -0.07 4.02 2.75
C ASP A 66 0.78 4.99 3.57
N ASP A 67 1.61 5.76 2.87
CA ASP A 67 2.52 6.75 3.48
C ASP A 67 1.74 7.88 4.18
N GLY A 68 0.57 8.24 3.67
CA GLY A 68 -0.26 9.29 4.26
C GLY A 68 -0.83 8.91 5.64
N LEU A 69 -1.14 7.63 5.83
CA LEU A 69 -1.57 7.08 7.12
C LEU A 69 -0.46 6.34 7.88
N GLN A 70 0.76 6.30 7.35
CA GLN A 70 1.93 5.62 7.92
C GLN A 70 1.64 4.17 8.31
N LYS A 71 1.03 3.42 7.39
CA LYS A 71 0.61 2.03 7.61
C LYS A 71 0.93 1.12 6.44
N ILE A 72 1.08 -0.16 6.74
CA ILE A 72 1.14 -1.24 5.76
C ILE A 72 -0.18 -2.00 5.81
N ALA A 73 -0.80 -2.22 4.66
CA ALA A 73 -2.00 -3.01 4.53
C ALA A 73 -1.74 -4.25 3.68
N TYR A 74 -2.35 -5.36 4.06
CA TYR A 74 -2.49 -6.55 3.23
C TYR A 74 -3.92 -6.62 2.73
N VAL A 75 -4.05 -6.75 1.42
CA VAL A 75 -5.33 -6.87 0.72
C VAL A 75 -5.40 -8.24 0.08
N ASN A 76 -6.42 -8.99 0.42
CA ASN A 76 -6.71 -10.31 -0.09
C ASN A 76 -8.05 -10.30 -0.83
N LEU A 77 -8.00 -10.20 -2.15
CA LEU A 77 -9.21 -10.16 -2.98
C LEU A 77 -9.91 -11.53 -3.06
N ASP A 78 -9.23 -12.62 -2.68
CA ASP A 78 -9.82 -13.96 -2.64
C ASP A 78 -10.62 -14.18 -1.34
N ASP A 79 -10.20 -13.54 -0.24
CA ASP A 79 -10.82 -13.63 1.09
C ASP A 79 -10.56 -12.34 1.91
N PRO A 80 -11.44 -11.32 1.78
CA PRO A 80 -11.27 -10.04 2.47
C PRO A 80 -11.34 -10.12 3.99
N SER A 81 -11.81 -11.23 4.57
CA SER A 81 -11.79 -11.42 6.03
C SER A 81 -10.37 -11.57 6.59
N LYS A 82 -9.39 -11.77 5.69
CA LYS A 82 -7.95 -11.86 5.99
C LYS A 82 -7.22 -10.55 5.75
N ASP A 83 -7.90 -9.49 5.34
CA ASP A 83 -7.31 -8.17 5.22
C ASP A 83 -6.86 -7.70 6.60
N TRP A 84 -5.72 -7.02 6.64
CA TRP A 84 -5.23 -6.37 7.85
C TRP A 84 -4.42 -5.14 7.48
N ASP A 85 -4.31 -4.20 8.42
CA ASP A 85 -3.36 -3.12 8.35
C ASP A 85 -2.69 -2.90 9.69
N ILE A 86 -1.42 -2.49 9.66
CA ILE A 86 -0.67 -2.14 10.85
C ILE A 86 -0.03 -0.76 10.71
N PRO A 87 -0.03 0.05 11.78
CA PRO A 87 0.77 1.26 11.81
C PRO A 87 2.25 0.86 11.83
N VAL A 88 3.06 1.58 11.06
CA VAL A 88 4.52 1.49 11.12
C VAL A 88 5.15 2.74 11.71
N GLY A 89 4.37 3.82 11.89
CA GLY A 89 4.79 5.03 12.61
C GLY A 89 5.88 5.85 11.92
N ALA A 90 6.15 5.54 10.66
CA ALA A 90 7.22 6.09 9.86
C ALA A 90 6.76 6.31 8.43
N SER A 91 7.43 7.21 7.72
CA SER A 91 7.29 7.29 6.27
C SER A 91 7.79 6.00 5.61
N ILE A 92 7.05 5.53 4.62
CA ILE A 92 7.32 4.26 3.94
C ILE A 92 7.88 4.57 2.55
N TRP A 93 9.19 4.47 2.41
CA TRP A 93 9.86 4.74 1.13
C TRP A 93 10.01 3.53 0.22
N ASP A 94 10.03 2.33 0.81
CA ASP A 94 10.32 1.10 0.10
C ASP A 94 9.68 -0.09 0.82
N MET A 95 9.45 -1.18 0.07
CA MET A 95 9.05 -2.47 0.61
C MET A 95 9.65 -3.58 -0.25
N GLN A 96 10.19 -4.62 0.40
CA GLN A 96 10.70 -5.79 -0.29
C GLN A 96 10.15 -7.08 0.33
N LEU A 97 9.66 -8.00 -0.50
CA LEU A 97 9.42 -9.38 -0.04
C LEU A 97 10.76 -10.00 0.37
N GLY A 98 10.88 -10.32 1.66
CA GLY A 98 12.10 -10.88 2.25
C GLY A 98 12.22 -12.40 2.15
N GLY A 99 11.16 -13.07 1.68
CA GLY A 99 10.99 -14.52 1.74
C GLY A 99 10.48 -15.00 3.12
N GLY A 100 10.15 -16.28 3.23
CA GLY A 100 9.69 -16.88 4.49
C GLY A 100 8.43 -16.24 5.08
N GLY A 101 7.54 -15.70 4.24
CA GLY A 101 6.30 -15.05 4.68
C GLY A 101 6.49 -13.64 5.24
N LYS A 102 7.63 -12.98 4.97
CA LYS A 102 7.95 -11.67 5.52
C LYS A 102 8.10 -10.58 4.45
N VAL A 103 7.76 -9.36 4.83
CA VAL A 103 8.10 -8.13 4.09
C VAL A 103 9.05 -7.28 4.92
N LEU A 104 10.05 -6.71 4.25
CA LEU A 104 10.99 -5.75 4.82
C LEU A 104 10.49 -4.34 4.55
N VAL A 105 10.47 -3.50 5.57
CA VAL A 105 10.00 -2.11 5.46
C VAL A 105 10.94 -1.19 6.24
N PRO A 106 11.53 -0.15 5.63
CA PRO A 106 12.31 0.84 6.37
C PRO A 106 11.48 1.50 7.48
N THR A 107 12.15 1.90 8.56
CA THR A 107 11.52 2.63 9.67
C THR A 107 12.37 3.80 10.11
N THR A 108 11.71 4.81 10.66
CA THR A 108 12.33 5.94 11.36
C THR A 108 12.35 5.77 12.88
N ASP A 109 11.83 4.65 13.41
CA ASP A 109 11.85 4.38 14.84
C ASP A 109 13.26 4.33 15.41
N GLY A 110 13.43 4.86 16.62
CA GLY A 110 14.72 5.01 17.28
C GLY A 110 15.66 5.91 16.47
N LEU A 111 16.76 5.34 15.98
CA LEU A 111 17.73 6.02 15.10
C LEU A 111 17.60 5.55 13.64
N GLY A 112 16.41 5.07 13.27
CA GLY A 112 16.11 4.50 11.96
C GLY A 112 16.65 3.07 11.74
N GLY A 113 16.13 2.40 10.72
CA GLY A 113 16.41 0.99 10.45
C GLY A 113 15.36 0.34 9.56
N TYR A 114 15.03 -0.91 9.83
CA TYR A 114 13.93 -1.60 9.14
C TYR A 114 13.19 -2.59 10.04
N TYR A 115 11.96 -2.90 9.66
CA TYR A 115 11.16 -3.98 10.21
C TYR A 115 11.17 -5.20 9.31
N GLU A 116 11.07 -6.38 9.92
CA GLU A 116 10.49 -7.55 9.29
C GLU A 116 9.06 -7.69 9.78
N ILE A 117 8.10 -7.62 8.86
CA ILE A 117 6.68 -7.82 9.15
C ILE A 117 6.27 -9.21 8.69
N ASP A 118 5.61 -9.96 9.58
CA ASP A 118 4.98 -11.23 9.25
C ASP A 118 3.68 -10.96 8.47
N ILE A 119 3.59 -11.49 7.24
CA ILE A 119 2.48 -11.21 6.33
C ILE A 119 1.22 -11.99 6.73
N GLU A 120 1.38 -13.20 7.28
CA GLU A 120 0.23 -14.03 7.66
C GLU A 120 -0.46 -13.46 8.89
N GLN A 121 0.33 -12.98 9.85
CA GLN A 121 -0.15 -12.52 11.14
C GLN A 121 -0.40 -11.01 11.19
N GLY A 122 0.06 -10.25 10.19
CA GLY A 122 -0.09 -8.80 10.15
C GLY A 122 0.53 -8.13 11.37
N ARG A 123 1.79 -8.43 11.67
CA ARG A 123 2.51 -7.81 12.80
C ARG A 123 4.00 -7.67 12.54
N ILE A 124 4.62 -6.70 13.20
CA ILE A 124 6.09 -6.59 13.23
C ILE A 124 6.64 -7.83 13.96
N ALA A 125 7.37 -8.66 13.22
CA ALA A 125 8.02 -9.86 13.77
C ALA A 125 9.35 -9.51 14.42
N GLN A 126 10.10 -8.59 13.80
CA GLN A 126 11.39 -8.15 14.28
C GLN A 126 11.64 -6.69 13.89
N ALA A 127 12.28 -5.95 14.79
CA ALA A 127 12.79 -4.62 14.51
C ALA A 127 14.33 -4.62 14.52
N TYR A 128 14.91 -4.01 13.50
CA TYR A 128 16.35 -3.83 13.31
C TYR A 128 16.61 -2.32 13.25
N THR A 129 16.84 -1.70 14.39
CA THR A 129 17.01 -0.25 14.51
C THR A 129 18.48 0.13 14.71
N SER A 130 18.75 1.43 14.75
CA SER A 130 20.07 2.00 14.98
C SER A 130 21.05 1.82 13.82
N PHE A 131 20.54 1.79 12.60
CA PHE A 131 21.36 1.78 11.38
C PHE A 131 21.58 3.17 10.80
N GLY A 132 20.75 4.16 11.14
CA GLY A 132 20.65 5.43 10.42
C GLY A 132 19.36 5.52 9.61
N PHE A 133 19.26 6.50 8.72
CA PHE A 133 18.07 6.75 7.93
C PHE A 133 18.01 5.83 6.70
N VAL A 134 17.56 4.60 6.91
CA VAL A 134 17.38 3.60 5.86
C VAL A 134 16.24 4.03 4.93
N ARG A 135 16.51 4.06 3.62
CA ARG A 135 15.54 4.37 2.56
C ARG A 135 15.08 3.13 1.81
N SER A 136 15.95 2.13 1.72
CA SER A 136 15.69 0.86 1.04
C SER A 136 16.39 -0.29 1.75
N VAL A 137 15.75 -1.45 1.75
CA VAL A 137 16.25 -2.67 2.38
C VAL A 137 15.93 -3.88 1.51
N GLN A 138 16.92 -4.72 1.29
CA GLN A 138 16.79 -5.90 0.45
C GLN A 138 17.44 -7.14 1.08
N ARG A 139 16.68 -8.21 1.28
CA ARG A 139 17.21 -9.55 1.51
C ARG A 139 17.77 -10.12 0.21
N LEU A 140 19.05 -10.45 0.23
CA LEU A 140 19.76 -11.08 -0.89
C LEU A 140 19.59 -12.60 -0.86
N LYS A 141 19.82 -13.26 -2.00
CA LYS A 141 19.69 -14.73 -2.14
C LYS A 141 20.61 -15.52 -1.19
N ASN A 142 21.73 -14.94 -0.77
CA ASN A 142 22.67 -15.57 0.17
C ASN A 142 22.25 -15.39 1.64
N GLY A 143 21.10 -14.78 1.93
CA GLY A 143 20.61 -14.53 3.28
C GLY A 143 21.11 -13.23 3.91
N ASN A 144 22.09 -12.55 3.30
CA ASN A 144 22.55 -11.25 3.78
C ASN A 144 21.53 -10.16 3.45
N THR A 145 21.55 -9.08 4.23
CA THR A 145 20.67 -7.91 4.01
C THR A 145 21.50 -6.74 3.48
N LEU A 146 21.12 -6.21 2.33
CA LEU A 146 21.60 -4.92 1.83
C LEU A 146 20.71 -3.81 2.40
N ILE A 147 21.33 -2.78 2.96
CA ILE A 147 20.65 -1.55 3.40
C ILE A 147 21.23 -0.35 2.63
N ALA A 148 20.37 0.57 2.22
CA ALA A 148 20.75 1.80 1.56
C ALA A 148 19.98 2.99 2.16
N GLY A 149 20.64 4.13 2.30
CA GLY A 149 20.08 5.27 3.01
C GLY A 149 21.12 6.34 3.36
N GLU A 150 20.74 7.23 4.27
CA GLU A 150 21.51 8.39 4.71
C GLU A 150 21.94 8.23 6.17
N ASN A 151 23.09 8.81 6.54
CA ASN A 151 23.65 8.67 7.89
C ASN A 151 23.66 7.23 8.39
N LEU A 152 23.80 6.27 7.45
CA LEU A 152 24.08 4.90 7.81
C LEU A 152 25.38 4.91 8.60
N LYS A 153 25.49 4.13 9.68
CA LYS A 153 26.66 4.09 10.59
C LYS A 153 27.96 3.62 9.89
N GLY A 154 28.37 4.32 8.84
CA GLY A 154 29.53 4.08 8.01
C GLY A 154 30.71 4.99 8.35
N ASN A 155 30.64 5.72 9.47
CA ASN A 155 31.76 6.48 10.02
C ASN A 155 31.97 6.05 11.48
N GLU A 156 33.09 5.37 11.73
CA GLU A 156 33.75 5.40 13.04
C GLU A 156 34.31 6.79 13.33
#